data_AF-W6WLS8-F1
#
_entry.id   AF-W6WLS8-F1
#
_cell.length_a   1.000
_cell.length_b   1.000
_cell.length_c   1.000
_cell.angle_alpha   90.00
_cell.angle_beta   90.00
_cell.angle_gamma   90.00
#
_symmetry.space_group_name_H-M   'P 1'
#
loop_
_entity.id
_entity.type
_entity.pdbx_description
1 polymer ?
#
loop_
_entity_poly.entity_id
_entity_poly.type
_entity_poly.pdbx_seq_one_letter_code
_entity_poly.pdbx_strand_id
1 'polypeptide(L)'
;MTHARDNFLAWLRAAHAMEEQAITTLSAQSRRIESYPDLKARIVQHLHETEEHARALKALLDHFSGTGSVSAIKDMAAKLTAKAQGVGGMLTSDEVVKGAMASYAFEHMEIASYRVLIAAADELDEMEAKAVFERILAEEIAMADWLEANLDAITRIFLMRDERDLMAKR
;
A
#
# COMPACT_ATOMS: atom_id res chain seq x y z
N MET A 1 -13.82 22.75 14.60
CA MET A 1 -12.93 22.42 13.46
C MET A 1 -11.61 21.75 13.89
N THR A 2 -11.23 21.73 15.18
CA THR A 2 -10.04 21.01 15.67
C THR A 2 -10.09 19.50 15.40
N HIS A 3 -11.25 18.86 15.64
CA HIS A 3 -11.40 17.42 15.42
C HIS A 3 -11.25 16.96 13.96
N ALA A 4 -11.68 17.77 12.98
CA ALA A 4 -11.52 17.44 11.56
C ALA A 4 -10.03 17.45 11.16
N ARG A 5 -9.30 18.49 11.58
CA ARG A 5 -7.85 18.58 11.36
C ARG A 5 -7.08 17.48 12.09
N ASP A 6 -7.45 17.17 13.33
CA ASP A 6 -6.81 16.10 14.11
C ASP A 6 -7.01 14.73 13.44
N ASN A 7 -8.23 14.44 12.97
CA ASN A 7 -8.54 13.22 12.22
C ASN A 7 -7.75 13.16 10.91
N PHE A 8 -7.73 14.25 10.14
CA PHE A 8 -6.96 14.34 8.90
C PHE A 8 -5.47 14.03 9.12
N LEU A 9 -4.84 14.64 10.13
CA LEU A 9 -3.43 14.37 10.45
C LEU A 9 -3.21 12.95 10.97
N ALA A 10 -4.16 12.38 11.71
CA ALA A 10 -4.10 10.99 12.13
C ALA A 10 -4.15 10.03 10.92
N TRP A 11 -5.06 10.27 9.98
CA TRP A 11 -5.20 9.46 8.78
C TRP A 11 -4.03 9.62 7.81
N LEU A 12 -3.49 10.84 7.66
CA LEU A 12 -2.30 11.09 6.84
C LEU A 12 -1.08 10.32 7.37
N ARG A 13 -0.88 10.31 8.70
CA ARG A 13 0.17 9.49 9.33
C ARG A 13 -0.07 7.99 9.15
N ALA A 14 -1.33 7.55 9.22
CA ALA A 14 -1.68 6.15 8.99
C ALA A 14 -1.39 5.73 7.54
N ALA A 15 -1.71 6.59 6.56
CA ALA A 15 -1.38 6.36 5.15
C ALA A 15 0.14 6.31 4.94
N HIS A 16 0.92 7.25 5.50
CA HIS A 16 2.38 7.17 5.41
C HIS A 16 2.95 5.87 5.98
N ALA A 17 2.42 5.40 7.12
CA ALA A 17 2.85 4.13 7.70
C ALA A 17 2.42 2.91 6.85
N MET A 18 1.29 3.01 6.15
CA MET A 18 0.80 2.00 5.21
C MET A 18 1.74 1.90 4.01
N GLU A 19 2.14 3.02 3.41
CA GLU A 19 3.11 3.06 2.30
C GLU A 19 4.46 2.45 2.68
N GLU A 20 5.02 2.78 3.85
CA GLU A 20 6.29 2.19 4.32
C GLU A 20 6.20 0.66 4.51
N GLN A 21 5.04 0.17 4.95
CA GLN A 21 4.76 -1.26 5.05
C GLN A 21 4.62 -1.91 3.67
N ALA A 22 3.98 -1.21 2.71
CA ALA A 22 3.84 -1.64 1.34
C ALA A 22 5.20 -1.77 0.65
N ILE A 23 6.08 -0.76 0.78
CA ILE A 23 7.47 -0.78 0.28
C ILE A 23 8.22 -2.01 0.80
N THR A 24 8.14 -2.29 2.11
CA THR A 24 8.80 -3.46 2.71
C THR A 24 8.28 -4.76 2.08
N THR A 25 6.97 -4.85 1.86
CA THR A 25 6.31 -6.03 1.29
C THR A 25 6.67 -6.22 -0.19
N LEU A 26 6.54 -5.17 -1.01
CA LEU A 26 6.85 -5.16 -2.44
C LEU A 26 8.33 -5.44 -2.70
N SER A 27 9.23 -4.86 -1.91
CA SER A 27 10.67 -5.15 -1.98
C SER A 27 10.96 -6.62 -1.70
N ALA A 28 10.29 -7.21 -0.71
CA ALA A 28 10.44 -8.62 -0.40
C ALA A 28 9.84 -9.53 -1.50
N GLN A 29 8.68 -9.18 -2.05
CA GLN A 29 8.04 -9.92 -3.15
C GLN A 29 8.88 -9.88 -4.43
N SER A 30 9.38 -8.70 -4.84
CA SER A 30 10.18 -8.52 -6.06
C SER A 30 11.44 -9.40 -6.10
N ARG A 31 12.04 -9.66 -4.92
CA ARG A 31 13.21 -10.54 -4.78
C ARG A 31 12.87 -12.02 -4.88
N ARG A 32 11.66 -12.42 -4.48
CA ARG A 32 11.22 -13.82 -4.43
C ARG A 32 10.57 -14.30 -5.73
N ILE A 33 9.99 -13.41 -6.52
CA ILE A 33 9.39 -13.76 -7.80
C ILE A 33 10.50 -13.99 -8.85
N GLU A 34 10.46 -15.15 -9.47
CA GLU A 34 11.41 -15.64 -10.47
C GLU A 34 10.67 -16.06 -11.76
N SER A 35 9.61 -16.85 -11.64
CA SER A 35 8.95 -17.51 -12.79
C SER A 35 7.78 -16.73 -13.39
N TYR A 36 7.49 -15.53 -12.87
CA TYR A 36 6.39 -14.67 -13.30
C TYR A 36 6.94 -13.29 -13.69
N PRO A 37 7.57 -13.17 -14.87
CA PRO A 37 8.31 -11.96 -15.26
C PRO A 37 7.41 -10.71 -15.34
N ASP A 38 6.18 -10.84 -15.82
CA ASP A 38 5.24 -9.72 -15.93
C ASP A 38 4.78 -9.24 -14.54
N LEU A 39 4.47 -10.17 -13.64
CA LEU A 39 4.14 -9.86 -12.25
C LEU A 39 5.32 -9.20 -11.53
N LYS A 40 6.54 -9.72 -11.72
CA LYS A 40 7.76 -9.12 -11.16
C LYS A 40 7.96 -7.70 -11.67
N ALA A 41 7.81 -7.49 -12.97
CA ALA A 41 7.97 -6.17 -13.58
C ALA A 41 6.95 -5.17 -13.01
N ARG A 42 5.68 -5.57 -12.89
CA ARG A 42 4.64 -4.71 -12.30
C ARG A 42 4.90 -4.40 -10.83
N ILE A 43 5.30 -5.37 -10.02
CA ILE A 43 5.65 -5.15 -8.60
C ILE A 43 6.85 -4.22 -8.46
N VAL A 44 7.88 -4.36 -9.31
CA VAL A 44 9.03 -3.45 -9.29
C VAL A 44 8.60 -2.04 -9.69
N GLN A 45 7.76 -1.89 -10.71
CA GLN A 45 7.21 -0.58 -11.06
C GLN A 45 6.43 0.02 -9.89
N HIS A 46 5.53 -0.78 -9.30
CA HIS A 46 4.68 -0.31 -8.21
C HIS A 46 5.50 0.06 -6.97
N LEU A 47 6.56 -0.69 -6.64
CA LEU A 47 7.49 -0.31 -5.58
C LEU A 47 8.06 1.11 -5.76
N HIS A 48 8.39 1.52 -7.00
CA HIS A 48 8.86 2.89 -7.25
C HIS A 48 7.74 3.92 -7.09
N GLU A 49 6.51 3.59 -7.51
CA GLU A 49 5.31 4.41 -7.31
C GLU A 49 5.08 4.63 -5.79
N THR A 50 4.99 3.55 -5.02
CA THR A 50 4.83 3.54 -3.54
C THR A 50 5.95 4.30 -2.82
N GLU A 51 7.19 4.20 -3.28
CA GLU A 51 8.31 4.99 -2.74
C GLU A 51 8.13 6.50 -2.95
N GLU A 52 7.58 6.93 -4.09
CA GLU A 52 7.21 8.33 -4.32
C GLU A 52 5.98 8.75 -3.51
N HIS A 53 5.04 7.84 -3.27
CA HIS A 53 3.88 8.09 -2.40
C HIS A 53 4.33 8.39 -0.98
N ALA A 54 5.15 7.51 -0.39
CA ALA A 54 5.71 7.70 0.95
C ALA A 54 6.45 9.05 1.07
N ARG A 55 7.28 9.39 0.07
CA ARG A 55 7.97 10.70 0.01
C ARG A 55 6.98 11.87 -0.01
N ALA A 56 5.94 11.81 -0.83
CA ALA A 56 4.94 12.87 -0.94
C ALA A 56 4.14 13.02 0.36
N LEU A 57 3.70 11.92 0.97
CA LEU A 57 2.99 11.93 2.26
C LEU A 57 3.87 12.47 3.38
N LYS A 58 5.16 12.13 3.37
CA LYS A 58 6.12 12.67 4.35
C LYS A 58 6.23 14.19 4.21
N ALA A 59 6.34 14.70 2.99
CA ALA A 59 6.41 16.14 2.74
C ALA A 59 5.16 16.87 3.26
N LEU A 60 3.97 16.30 3.05
CA LEU A 60 2.72 16.82 3.62
C LEU A 60 2.75 16.81 5.15
N LEU A 61 3.20 15.71 5.78
CA LEU A 61 3.32 15.61 7.23
C LEU A 61 4.28 16.65 7.82
N ASP A 62 5.42 16.87 7.18
CA ASP A 62 6.41 17.86 7.59
C ASP A 62 5.82 19.29 7.47
N HIS A 63 5.12 19.58 6.36
CA HIS A 63 4.39 20.83 6.15
C HIS A 63 3.38 21.09 7.28
N PHE A 64 2.51 20.12 7.59
CA PHE A 64 1.48 20.29 8.62
C PHE A 64 2.04 20.29 10.05
N SER A 65 3.18 19.64 10.29
CA SER A 65 3.85 19.64 11.60
C SER A 65 4.51 20.99 11.92
N GLY A 66 5.00 21.71 10.90
CA GLY A 66 5.55 23.07 11.04
C GLY A 66 4.51 24.14 11.40
N THR A 67 3.21 23.84 11.25
CA THR A 67 2.10 24.79 11.50
C THR A 67 1.52 24.75 12.92
N GLY A 68 2.20 24.12 13.89
CA GLY A 68 1.89 24.25 15.33
C GLY A 68 1.07 23.12 15.97
N SER A 69 1.00 21.93 15.35
CA SER A 69 0.24 20.78 15.85
C SER A 69 0.99 19.98 16.93
N VAL A 70 1.29 20.58 18.09
CA VAL A 70 2.16 19.99 19.13
C VAL A 70 1.50 18.83 19.92
N SER A 71 0.18 18.61 19.84
CA SER A 71 -0.51 17.69 20.76
C SER A 71 -0.88 16.30 20.23
N ALA A 72 -0.83 16.03 18.92
CA ALA A 72 -1.35 14.77 18.34
C ALA A 72 -0.31 13.64 18.19
N ILE A 73 0.98 13.94 18.39
CA ILE A 73 2.08 12.98 18.18
C ILE A 73 2.12 11.91 19.29
N LYS A 74 1.69 12.24 20.50
CA LYS A 74 1.90 11.40 21.69
C LYS A 74 0.91 10.23 21.83
N ASP A 75 -0.30 10.36 21.28
CA ASP A 75 -1.37 9.36 21.49
C ASP A 75 -1.38 8.24 20.44
N MET A 76 -0.74 8.43 19.27
CA MET A 76 -0.79 7.45 18.17
C MET A 76 0.38 6.47 18.15
N ALA A 77 1.56 6.86 18.68
CA ALA A 77 2.68 5.95 18.87
C ALA A 77 2.30 4.76 19.77
N ALA A 78 1.36 4.95 20.70
CA ALA A 78 0.84 3.89 21.56
C ALA A 78 -0.08 2.88 20.84
N LYS A 79 -0.70 3.25 19.71
CA LYS A 79 -1.65 2.38 18.97
C LYS A 79 -1.01 1.57 17.84
N LEU A 80 0.14 2.01 17.31
CA LEU A 80 0.87 1.27 16.26
C LEU A 80 1.63 0.05 16.80
N THR A 81 2.02 0.06 18.08
CA THR A 81 2.71 -1.07 18.72
C THR A 81 1.83 -2.32 18.87
N ALA A 82 0.50 -2.19 18.74
CA ALA A 82 -0.45 -3.29 18.92
C ALA A 82 -0.62 -4.21 17.68
N LYS A 83 0.00 -3.91 16.52
CA LYS A 83 -0.08 -4.74 15.30
C LYS A 83 1.18 -5.55 14.98
N ALA A 84 2.13 -5.68 15.91
CA ALA A 84 3.35 -6.47 15.70
C ALA A 84 3.19 -7.98 15.96
N GLN A 85 2.02 -8.45 16.40
CA GLN A 85 1.75 -9.88 16.61
C GLN A 85 0.83 -10.42 15.52
N GLY A 86 1.39 -10.76 14.35
CA GLY A 86 0.56 -11.35 13.30
C GLY A 86 1.19 -11.60 11.94
N VAL A 87 2.49 -11.87 11.83
CA VAL A 87 3.05 -12.52 10.62
C VAL A 87 3.86 -13.74 11.05
N GLY A 88 3.17 -14.64 11.75
CA GLY A 88 3.64 -16.00 12.00
C GLY A 88 3.04 -16.93 10.96
N GLY A 89 3.85 -17.36 10.00
CA GLY A 89 3.61 -18.55 9.18
C GLY A 89 2.80 -18.34 7.91
N MET A 90 3.45 -18.53 6.77
CA MET A 90 3.03 -19.51 5.75
C MET A 90 4.12 -19.60 4.68
N LEU A 91 5.07 -20.53 4.87
CA LEU A 91 5.79 -21.14 3.76
C LEU A 91 4.83 -22.14 3.10
N THR A 92 3.82 -21.66 2.39
CA THR A 92 2.89 -22.53 1.65
C THR A 92 3.31 -22.65 0.19
N SER A 93 2.93 -23.77 -0.45
CA SER A 93 3.27 -24.09 -1.84
C SER A 93 2.69 -23.13 -2.88
N ASP A 94 1.77 -22.24 -2.51
CA ASP A 94 1.00 -21.32 -3.35
C ASP A 94 1.31 -19.84 -3.11
N GLU A 95 2.54 -19.52 -2.66
CA GLU A 95 2.96 -18.18 -2.23
C GLU A 95 2.67 -17.08 -3.27
N VAL A 96 2.83 -17.36 -4.57
CA VAL A 96 2.59 -16.36 -5.63
C VAL A 96 1.11 -16.04 -5.83
N VAL A 97 0.22 -17.04 -5.79
CA VAL A 97 -1.22 -16.84 -5.98
C VAL A 97 -1.79 -16.14 -4.75
N LYS A 98 -1.46 -16.62 -3.54
CA LYS A 98 -1.85 -15.95 -2.30
C LYS A 98 -1.26 -14.56 -2.18
N GLY A 99 -0.03 -14.36 -2.64
CA GLY A 99 0.62 -13.05 -2.72
C GLY A 99 -0.15 -12.09 -3.61
N ALA A 100 -0.48 -12.50 -4.84
CA ALA A 100 -1.25 -11.67 -5.77
C ALA A 100 -2.67 -11.36 -5.24
N MET A 101 -3.35 -12.33 -4.61
CA MET A 101 -4.64 -12.12 -3.95
C MET A 101 -4.54 -11.12 -2.78
N ALA A 102 -3.50 -11.27 -1.94
CA ALA A 102 -3.29 -10.38 -0.81
C ALA A 102 -2.94 -8.96 -1.26
N SER A 103 -2.09 -8.81 -2.29
CA SER A 103 -1.81 -7.52 -2.92
C SER A 103 -3.09 -6.89 -3.45
N TYR A 104 -3.90 -7.61 -4.22
CA TYR A 104 -5.16 -7.06 -4.76
C TYR A 104 -6.10 -6.54 -3.68
N ALA A 105 -6.24 -7.28 -2.56
CA ALA A 105 -7.02 -6.83 -1.43
C ALA A 105 -6.40 -5.60 -0.72
N PHE A 106 -5.07 -5.53 -0.66
CA PHE A 106 -4.34 -4.41 -0.09
C PHE A 106 -4.55 -3.14 -0.92
N GLU A 107 -4.44 -3.19 -2.25
CA GLU A 107 -4.72 -2.05 -3.15
C GLU A 107 -6.09 -1.42 -2.87
N HIS A 108 -7.13 -2.24 -2.67
CA HIS A 108 -8.48 -1.74 -2.35
C HIS A 108 -8.57 -1.06 -0.98
N MET A 109 -7.74 -1.48 -0.02
CA MET A 109 -7.61 -0.77 1.27
C MET A 109 -6.93 0.59 1.07
N GLU A 110 -5.93 0.70 0.20
CA GLU A 110 -5.25 1.95 -0.13
C GLU A 110 -6.19 2.91 -0.87
N ILE A 111 -6.87 2.43 -1.91
CA ILE A 111 -7.93 3.16 -2.63
C ILE A 111 -8.97 3.75 -1.68
N ALA A 112 -9.46 2.94 -0.72
CA ALA A 112 -10.41 3.41 0.28
C ALA A 112 -9.80 4.49 1.19
N SER A 113 -8.56 4.30 1.63
CA SER A 113 -7.83 5.25 2.49
C SER A 113 -7.62 6.59 1.79
N TYR A 114 -7.23 6.58 0.52
CA TYR A 114 -7.05 7.80 -0.26
C TYR A 114 -8.36 8.52 -0.56
N ARG A 115 -9.46 7.80 -0.83
CA ARG A 115 -10.79 8.43 -0.96
C ARG A 115 -11.22 9.15 0.33
N VAL A 116 -10.95 8.56 1.49
CA VAL A 116 -11.21 9.20 2.80
C VAL A 116 -10.33 10.45 2.98
N LEU A 117 -9.04 10.38 2.62
CA LEU A 117 -8.13 11.53 2.71
C LEU A 117 -8.51 12.66 1.75
N ILE A 118 -8.94 12.35 0.53
CA ILE A 118 -9.44 13.32 -0.45
C ILE A 118 -10.64 14.06 0.11
N ALA A 119 -11.62 13.34 0.67
CA ALA A 119 -12.80 13.95 1.28
C ALA A 119 -12.43 14.84 2.48
N ALA A 120 -11.48 14.39 3.32
CA ALA A 120 -11.01 15.17 4.45
C ALA A 120 -10.22 16.43 4.04
N ALA A 121 -9.42 16.35 2.98
CA ALA A 121 -8.69 17.48 2.43
C ALA A 121 -9.64 18.51 1.81
N ASP A 122 -10.68 18.06 1.12
CA ASP A 122 -11.72 18.92 0.55
C ASP A 122 -12.48 19.70 1.63
N GLU A 123 -12.89 19.02 2.71
CA GLU A 123 -13.56 19.66 3.86
C GLU A 123 -12.68 20.68 4.60
N LEU A 124 -11.35 20.55 4.50
CA LEU A 124 -10.38 21.43 5.15
C LEU A 124 -9.78 22.49 4.20
N ASP A 125 -10.25 22.56 2.94
CA ASP A 125 -9.69 23.39 1.88
C ASP A 125 -8.18 23.16 1.61
N GLU A 126 -7.67 21.96 1.92
CA GLU A 126 -6.26 21.57 1.74
C GLU A 126 -6.00 21.07 0.30
N MET A 127 -6.18 21.96 -0.68
CA MET A 127 -6.21 21.62 -2.11
C MET A 127 -4.90 21.02 -2.64
N GLU A 128 -3.76 21.44 -2.11
CA GLU A 128 -2.46 20.86 -2.49
C GLU A 128 -2.33 19.40 -2.03
N ALA A 129 -2.80 19.09 -0.82
CA ALA A 129 -2.83 17.73 -0.31
C ALA A 129 -3.81 16.86 -1.10
N LYS A 130 -5.00 17.40 -1.42
CA LYS A 130 -6.00 16.74 -2.25
C LYS A 130 -5.42 16.28 -3.60
N ALA A 131 -4.72 17.18 -4.30
CA ALA A 131 -4.10 16.85 -5.59
C ALA A 131 -3.04 15.73 -5.47
N VAL A 132 -2.28 15.70 -4.38
CA VAL A 132 -1.35 14.60 -4.10
C VAL A 132 -2.10 13.28 -3.92
N PHE A 133 -3.17 13.26 -3.12
CA PHE A 133 -3.95 12.05 -2.89
C PHE A 133 -4.67 11.54 -4.14
N GLU A 134 -5.18 12.44 -5.00
CA GLU A 134 -5.81 12.08 -6.27
C GLU A 134 -4.83 11.42 -7.24
N ARG A 135 -3.58 11.92 -7.29
CA ARG A 135 -2.52 11.29 -8.09
C ARG A 135 -2.20 9.89 -7.58
N ILE A 136 -1.99 9.75 -6.27
CA ILE A 136 -1.69 8.43 -5.68
C ILE A 136 -2.85 7.46 -5.91
N LEU A 137 -4.09 7.89 -5.66
CA LEU A 137 -5.30 7.10 -5.91
C LEU A 137 -5.36 6.55 -7.34
N ALA A 138 -4.96 7.34 -8.35
CA ALA A 138 -4.95 6.88 -9.74
C ALA A 138 -3.91 5.77 -9.97
N GLU A 139 -2.75 5.85 -9.31
CA GLU A 139 -1.68 4.84 -9.38
C GLU A 139 -2.12 3.54 -8.65
N GLU A 140 -2.79 3.64 -7.50
CA GLU A 140 -3.37 2.48 -6.77
C GLU A 140 -4.47 1.78 -7.55
N ILE A 141 -5.38 2.54 -8.17
CA ILE A 141 -6.41 1.98 -9.06
C ILE A 141 -5.76 1.23 -10.23
N ALA A 142 -4.72 1.80 -10.83
CA ALA A 142 -4.01 1.15 -11.93
C ALA A 142 -3.31 -0.15 -11.50
N MET A 143 -2.87 -0.26 -10.23
CA MET A 143 -2.33 -1.51 -9.68
C MET A 143 -3.43 -2.55 -9.44
N ALA A 144 -4.53 -2.14 -8.81
CA ALA A 144 -5.69 -2.99 -8.59
C ALA A 144 -6.24 -3.56 -9.91
N ASP A 145 -6.46 -2.70 -10.90
CA ASP A 145 -6.98 -3.09 -12.22
C ASP A 145 -6.02 -4.06 -12.94
N TRP A 146 -4.71 -3.81 -12.83
CA TRP A 146 -3.71 -4.70 -13.41
C TRP A 146 -3.74 -6.08 -12.73
N LEU A 147 -3.83 -6.13 -11.41
CA LEU A 147 -3.93 -7.39 -10.67
C LEU A 147 -5.21 -8.13 -11.04
N GLU A 148 -6.37 -7.45 -11.06
CA GLU A 148 -7.65 -8.03 -11.46
C GLU A 148 -7.56 -8.70 -12.83
N ALA A 149 -6.96 -8.02 -13.81
CA ALA A 149 -6.79 -8.54 -15.16
C ALA A 149 -5.82 -9.73 -15.25
N ASN A 150 -4.89 -9.89 -14.31
CA ASN A 150 -3.82 -10.89 -14.36
C ASN A 150 -3.98 -12.05 -13.36
N LEU A 151 -4.91 -11.97 -12.40
CA LEU A 151 -5.14 -13.03 -11.39
C LEU A 151 -5.47 -14.39 -12.03
N ASP A 152 -6.29 -14.44 -13.08
CA ASP A 152 -6.60 -15.70 -13.80
C ASP A 152 -5.33 -16.30 -14.43
N ALA A 153 -4.55 -15.49 -15.16
CA ALA A 153 -3.33 -15.95 -15.82
C ALA A 153 -2.28 -16.45 -14.82
N ILE A 154 -2.05 -15.69 -13.74
CA ILE A 154 -1.13 -16.06 -12.66
C ILE A 154 -1.54 -17.40 -12.05
N THR A 155 -2.83 -17.57 -11.76
CA THR A 155 -3.37 -18.81 -11.18
C THR A 155 -3.18 -20.01 -12.12
N ARG A 156 -3.48 -19.86 -13.42
CA ARG A 156 -3.30 -20.94 -14.40
C ARG A 156 -1.84 -21.33 -14.59
N ILE A 157 -0.93 -20.35 -14.66
CA ILE A 157 0.51 -20.60 -14.76
C ILE A 157 0.99 -21.36 -13.52
N PHE A 158 0.55 -20.95 -12.33
CA PHE A 158 0.88 -21.65 -11.08
C PHE A 158 0.45 -23.11 -11.11
N LEU A 159 -0.84 -23.38 -11.41
CA LEU A 159 -1.37 -24.75 -11.46
C LEU A 159 -0.63 -25.62 -12.49
N MET A 160 -0.37 -25.10 -13.68
CA MET A 160 0.39 -25.81 -14.72
C MET A 160 1.82 -26.17 -14.29
N ARG A 161 2.48 -25.31 -13.51
CA ARG A 161 3.84 -25.54 -13.02
C ARG A 161 3.85 -26.54 -11.86
N ASP A 162 2.87 -26.46 -10.96
CA ASP A 162 2.72 -27.35 -9.82
C ASP A 162 2.45 -28.79 -10.26
N GLU A 163 1.56 -28.98 -11.24
CA GLU A 163 1.26 -30.30 -11.86
C GLU A 163 2.48 -30.97 -12.52
N ARG A 164 3.54 -30.21 -12.83
CA ARG A 164 4.74 -30.68 -13.54
C ARG A 164 5.98 -30.80 -12.64
N ASP A 165 5.83 -30.68 -11.32
CA ASP A 165 6.94 -30.59 -10.35
C ASP A 165 8.00 -29.52 -10.72
N LEU A 166 7.61 -28.51 -11.49
CA LEU A 166 8.46 -27.37 -11.80
C LEU A 166 8.43 -26.38 -10.62
N MET A 167 9.43 -25.50 -10.50
CA MET A 167 9.44 -24.46 -9.46
C MET A 167 8.27 -23.48 -9.63
N ALA A 168 7.08 -23.84 -9.14
CA ALA A 168 5.83 -23.08 -9.26
C ALA A 168 5.74 -21.92 -8.25
N LYS A 169 6.54 -22.01 -7.18
CA LYS A 169 6.43 -21.23 -5.95
C LYS A 169 7.00 -19.81 -6.06
N ARG A 170 7.86 -19.56 -7.04
CA ARG A 170 8.68 -18.35 -7.18
C ARG A 170 8.71 -17.91 -8.62
#